data_AF-A0A2R8CAE6-F1
#
_entry.id   AF-A0A2R8CAE6-F1
#
_cell.length_a   1.000
_cell.length_b   1.000
_cell.length_c   1.000
_cell.angle_alpha   90.00
_cell.angle_beta   90.00
_cell.angle_gamma   90.00
#
_symmetry.space_group_name_H-M   'P 1'
#
loop_
_entity.id
_entity.type
_entity.pdbx_description
1 polymer ?
#
loop_
_entity_poly.entity_id
_entity_poly.type
_entity_poly.pdbx_seq_one_letter_code
_entity_poly.pdbx_strand_id
1 'polypeptide(L)'
;MPFQNFLSDLMLETISNGYLLLEEERRMVRFRLFTEECSVSGLLCSRPDWSDERGRPGLMPVIDEVVLIEGESRTTVPQPSDNMVDVYDVLRERLSPEKLYTKDDELGWLLTSFKSKPLCEAQEKVA
;
A
#
# COMPACT_ATOMS: atom_id res chain seq x y z
N MET A 1 -21.02 -2.41 16.99
CA MET A 1 -20.13 -3.16 16.08
C MET A 1 -20.20 -2.79 14.58
N PRO A 2 -21.06 -1.89 14.04
CA PRO A 2 -21.11 -1.66 12.58
C PRO A 2 -19.96 -0.80 12.04
N PHE A 3 -19.40 0.10 12.86
CA PHE A 3 -18.39 1.07 12.42
C PHE A 3 -17.02 0.44 12.08
N GLN A 4 -16.65 -0.64 12.76
CA GLN A 4 -15.36 -1.31 12.57
C GLN A 4 -15.33 -2.12 11.26
N ASN A 5 -16.46 -2.74 10.88
CA ASN A 5 -16.58 -3.43 9.59
C ASN A 5 -16.56 -2.42 8.43
N PHE A 6 -17.30 -1.32 8.55
CA PHE A 6 -17.30 -0.26 7.55
C PHE A 6 -15.89 0.31 7.29
N LEU A 7 -15.11 0.56 8.35
CA LEU A 7 -13.74 1.06 8.19
C LEU A 7 -12.82 0.03 7.52
N SER A 8 -12.93 -1.25 7.89
CA SER A 8 -12.13 -2.31 7.26
C SER A 8 -12.47 -2.49 5.77
N ASP A 9 -13.76 -2.46 5.42
CA ASP A 9 -14.22 -2.57 4.02
C ASP A 9 -13.71 -1.38 3.18
N LEU A 10 -13.83 -0.17 3.71
CA LEU A 10 -13.37 1.05 3.04
C LEU A 10 -11.84 1.10 2.91
N MET A 11 -11.11 0.64 3.93
CA MET A 11 -9.65 0.48 3.84
C MET A 11 -9.26 -0.54 2.76
N LEU A 12 -9.95 -1.69 2.72
CA LEU A 12 -9.71 -2.72 1.73
C LEU A 12 -9.95 -2.20 0.31
N GLU A 13 -11.04 -1.48 0.10
CA GLU A 13 -11.35 -0.81 -1.17
C GLU A 13 -10.27 0.22 -1.53
N THR A 14 -9.90 1.08 -0.57
CA THR A 14 -8.87 2.11 -0.79
C THR A 14 -7.52 1.50 -1.14
N ILE A 15 -7.12 0.41 -0.49
CA ILE A 15 -5.86 -0.26 -0.77
C ILE A 15 -5.90 -0.95 -2.14
N SER A 16 -7.01 -1.60 -2.46
CA SER A 16 -7.19 -2.32 -3.72
C SER A 16 -7.20 -1.39 -4.92
N ASN A 17 -7.98 -0.31 -4.82
CA ASN A 17 -8.37 0.52 -5.96
C ASN A 17 -7.75 1.91 -5.94
N GLY A 18 -7.17 2.32 -4.82
CA GLY A 18 -6.58 3.65 -4.67
C GLY A 18 -5.35 3.87 -5.55
N TYR A 19 -5.13 5.14 -5.86
CA TYR A 19 -3.92 5.61 -6.48
C TYR A 19 -2.77 5.58 -5.47
N LEU A 20 -1.64 5.02 -5.89
CA LEU A 20 -0.44 4.96 -5.05
C LEU A 20 0.44 6.18 -5.28
N LEU A 21 0.72 6.90 -4.20
CA LEU A 21 1.78 7.89 -4.12
C LEU A 21 2.88 7.39 -3.18
N LEU A 22 4.14 7.57 -3.59
CA LEU A 22 5.31 7.34 -2.76
C LEU A 22 5.96 8.70 -2.48
N GLU A 23 6.16 9.02 -1.21
CA GLU A 23 6.77 10.27 -0.76
C GLU A 23 8.04 9.95 0.01
N GLU A 24 9.14 10.64 -0.27
CA GLU A 24 10.33 10.57 0.57
C GLU A 24 10.20 11.57 1.72
N GLU A 25 10.23 11.07 2.96
CA GLU A 25 10.24 11.89 4.16
C GLU A 25 11.40 11.47 5.05
N ARG A 26 12.37 12.37 5.27
CA ARG A 26 13.50 12.17 6.20
C ARG A 26 14.26 10.86 5.98
N ARG A 27 14.52 10.50 4.70
CA ARG A 27 15.15 9.23 4.26
C ARG A 27 14.30 7.97 4.48
N MET A 28 13.03 8.12 4.80
CA MET A 28 12.05 7.04 4.79
C MET A 28 11.14 7.22 3.59
N VAL A 29 10.57 6.12 3.10
CA VAL A 29 9.54 6.17 2.07
C VAL A 29 8.20 5.99 2.76
N ARG A 30 7.30 6.93 2.54
CA ARG A 30 5.89 6.85 2.94
C ARG A 30 5.06 6.46 1.73
N PHE A 31 4.13 5.53 1.92
CA PHE A 31 3.11 5.24 0.93
C PHE A 31 1.82 5.96 1.31
N ARG A 32 1.08 6.41 0.30
CA ARG A 32 -0.30 6.87 0.42
C ARG A 32 -1.12 6.21 -0.69
N LEU A 33 -2.12 5.44 -0.29
CA LEU A 33 -3.17 4.91 -1.17
C LEU A 33 -4.41 5.74 -0.93
N PHE A 34 -5.00 6.31 -1.97
CA PHE A 34 -6.16 7.20 -1.81
C PHE A 34 -7.20 7.02 -2.91
N THR A 35 -8.45 7.19 -2.52
CA THR A 35 -9.65 7.30 -3.36
C THR A 35 -10.30 8.66 -3.10
N GLU A 36 -11.47 8.91 -3.69
CA GLU A 36 -12.25 10.12 -3.41
C GLU A 36 -12.84 10.15 -1.99
N GLU A 37 -12.93 8.99 -1.32
CA GLU A 37 -13.62 8.84 -0.04
C GLU A 37 -12.65 8.67 1.14
N CYS A 38 -11.48 8.07 0.90
CA CYS A 38 -10.57 7.64 1.96
C CYS A 38 -9.10 7.67 1.50
N SER A 39 -8.20 7.87 2.46
CA SER A 39 -6.77 7.64 2.27
C SER A 39 -6.18 6.77 3.38
N VAL A 40 -5.33 5.83 2.98
CA VAL A 40 -4.56 4.93 3.85
C VAL A 40 -3.09 5.24 3.61
N SER A 41 -2.37 5.59 4.67
CA SER A 41 -0.96 5.91 4.57
C SER A 41 -0.12 5.32 5.69
N GLY A 42 1.18 5.26 5.44
CA GLY A 42 2.09 4.54 6.30
C GLY A 42 3.51 4.49 5.78
N LEU A 43 4.39 3.89 6.58
CA LEU A 43 5.80 3.71 6.20
C LEU A 43 5.97 2.47 5.33
N LEU A 44 6.85 2.59 4.33
CA LEU A 44 7.29 1.49 3.48
C LEU A 44 8.74 1.15 3.83
N CYS A 45 8.92 0.16 4.71
CA CYS A 45 10.24 -0.23 5.18
C CYS A 45 10.91 -1.20 4.19
N SER A 46 12.10 -0.85 3.72
CA SER A 46 12.94 -1.79 2.96
C SER A 46 13.61 -2.79 3.90
N ARG A 47 13.58 -4.08 3.51
CA ARG A 47 14.15 -5.21 4.23
C ARG A 47 15.15 -5.94 3.34
N PRO A 48 16.42 -5.48 3.28
CA PRO A 48 17.46 -6.15 2.49
C PRO A 48 17.70 -7.59 2.93
N ASP A 49 17.45 -7.91 4.21
CA ASP A 49 17.49 -9.25 4.77
C ASP A 49 16.40 -10.18 4.25
N TRP A 50 15.36 -9.65 3.59
CA TRP A 50 14.25 -10.39 2.98
C TRP A 50 14.30 -10.34 1.45
N SER A 51 15.51 -10.31 0.88
CA SER A 51 15.64 -10.21 -0.57
C SER A 51 15.10 -11.46 -1.28
N ASP A 52 14.45 -11.26 -2.42
CA ASP A 52 13.98 -12.37 -3.27
C ASP A 52 15.15 -13.06 -4.00
N GLU A 53 14.86 -14.14 -4.73
CA GLU A 53 15.87 -14.90 -5.51
C GLU A 53 16.60 -14.05 -6.57
N ARG A 54 16.04 -12.88 -6.94
CA ARG A 54 16.64 -11.93 -7.89
C ARG A 54 17.47 -10.86 -7.18
N GLY A 55 17.62 -10.96 -5.86
CA GLY A 55 18.33 -10.00 -5.03
C GLY A 55 17.58 -8.68 -4.85
N ARG A 56 16.26 -8.65 -5.10
CA ARG A 56 15.44 -7.46 -4.89
C ARG A 56 15.11 -7.34 -3.40
N PRO A 57 15.27 -6.16 -2.76
CA PRO A 57 14.94 -5.98 -1.36
C PRO A 57 13.47 -6.29 -1.06
N GLY A 58 13.22 -6.93 0.08
CA GLY A 58 11.86 -7.09 0.60
C GLY A 58 11.26 -5.74 1.02
N LEU A 59 9.94 -5.68 1.13
CA LEU A 59 9.20 -4.51 1.59
C LEU A 59 8.24 -4.90 2.70
N MET A 60 8.15 -4.07 3.74
CA MET A 60 7.23 -4.24 4.86
C MET A 60 6.43 -2.95 5.05
N PRO A 61 5.20 -2.88 4.53
CA PRO A 61 4.34 -1.73 4.72
C PRO A 61 3.74 -1.73 6.14
N VAL A 62 3.68 -0.55 6.76
CA VAL A 62 3.12 -0.32 8.09
C VAL A 62 2.13 0.82 7.99
N ILE A 63 0.83 0.52 8.09
CA ILE A 63 -0.23 1.54 8.15
C ILE A 63 -0.12 2.27 9.49
N ASP A 64 -0.11 3.60 9.46
CA ASP A 64 -0.16 4.45 10.67
C ASP A 64 -1.31 5.45 10.66
N GLU A 65 -1.89 5.76 9.50
CA GLU A 65 -2.93 6.78 9.36
C GLU A 65 -4.01 6.37 8.35
N VAL A 66 -5.27 6.56 8.74
CA VAL A 66 -6.44 6.45 7.87
C VAL A 66 -7.27 7.74 8.00
N VAL A 67 -7.56 8.38 6.86
CA VAL A 67 -8.31 9.64 6.80
C VAL A 67 -9.53 9.47 5.92
N LEU A 68 -10.70 9.76 6.48
CA LEU A 68 -11.97 9.84 5.74
C LEU A 68 -12.15 11.27 5.21
N ILE A 69 -12.49 11.40 3.93
CA ILE A 69 -12.57 12.70 3.24
C ILE A 69 -13.87 13.43 3.59
N GLU A 70 -14.98 12.71 3.77
CA GLU A 70 -16.20 13.30 4.31
C GLU A 70 -16.09 13.47 5.84
N GLY A 71 -15.83 14.72 6.28
CA GLY A 71 -15.95 15.11 7.69
C GLY A 71 -14.66 15.12 8.54
N GLU A 72 -13.46 15.14 7.93
CA GLU A 72 -12.13 15.22 8.58
C GLU A 72 -12.00 14.38 9.87
N SER A 73 -12.52 13.15 9.86
CA SER A 73 -12.23 12.21 10.94
C SER A 73 -10.89 11.53 10.65
N ARG A 74 -9.86 11.94 11.39
CA ARG A 74 -8.56 11.25 11.41
C ARG A 74 -8.60 10.17 12.46
N THR A 75 -8.46 8.92 12.04
CA THR A 75 -8.40 7.79 12.98
C THR A 75 -7.05 7.12 12.85
N THR A 76 -6.33 7.05 13.96
CA THR A 76 -5.17 6.17 14.10
C THR A 76 -5.65 4.73 14.09
N VAL A 77 -4.98 3.88 13.34
CA VAL A 77 -5.40 2.49 13.06
C VAL A 77 -5.89 1.79 14.33
N PRO A 78 -7.10 1.22 14.34
CA PRO A 78 -7.59 0.44 15.48
C PRO A 78 -6.65 -0.74 15.76
N GLN A 79 -6.56 -1.17 17.02
CA GLN A 79 -5.74 -2.32 17.41
C GLN A 79 -6.01 -3.53 16.49
N PRO A 80 -4.98 -4.33 16.18
CA PRO A 80 -5.11 -5.46 15.26
C PRO A 80 -6.25 -6.37 15.71
N SER A 81 -7.25 -6.49 14.85
CA SER A 81 -8.36 -7.44 14.96
C SER A 81 -8.25 -8.43 13.81
N ASP A 82 -8.93 -9.57 13.88
CA ASP A 82 -8.84 -10.62 12.86
C ASP A 82 -9.16 -10.09 11.44
N ASN A 83 -10.03 -9.09 11.32
CA ASN A 83 -10.37 -8.42 10.05
C ASN A 83 -9.20 -7.64 9.42
N MET A 84 -8.13 -7.35 10.16
CA MET A 84 -6.95 -6.65 9.63
C MET A 84 -6.02 -7.59 8.85
N VAL A 85 -6.16 -8.91 8.99
CA VAL A 85 -5.33 -9.87 8.25
C VAL A 85 -5.55 -9.70 6.75
N ASP A 86 -6.81 -9.65 6.31
CA ASP A 86 -7.17 -9.47 4.91
C ASP A 86 -6.66 -8.13 4.35
N VAL A 87 -6.76 -7.06 5.13
CA VAL A 87 -6.24 -5.72 4.79
C VAL A 87 -4.73 -5.77 4.54
N TYR A 88 -3.97 -6.41 5.43
CA TYR A 88 -2.51 -6.51 5.29
C TYR A 88 -2.08 -7.43 4.15
N ASP A 89 -2.83 -8.49 3.86
CA ASP A 89 -2.53 -9.37 2.75
C ASP A 89 -2.72 -8.65 1.40
N VAL A 90 -3.83 -7.91 1.25
CA VAL A 90 -4.04 -7.08 0.05
C VAL A 90 -3.02 -5.95 -0.02
N LEU A 91 -2.65 -5.32 1.09
CA LEU A 91 -1.62 -4.28 1.12
C LEU A 91 -0.25 -4.81 0.70
N ARG A 92 0.15 -5.99 1.19
CA ARG A 92 1.42 -6.64 0.83
C ARG A 92 1.46 -6.97 -0.65
N GLU A 93 0.35 -7.46 -1.20
CA GLU A 93 0.25 -7.75 -2.61
C GLU A 93 0.29 -6.47 -3.45
N ARG A 94 -0.39 -5.40 -3.01
CA ARG A 94 -0.41 -4.11 -3.68
C ARG A 94 0.99 -3.47 -3.71
N LEU A 95 1.71 -3.53 -2.59
CA LEU A 95 3.02 -2.92 -2.38
C LEU A 95 4.16 -3.94 -2.47
N SER A 96 3.97 -5.01 -3.23
CA SER A 96 4.96 -6.07 -3.34
C SER A 96 6.25 -5.56 -4.00
N PRO A 97 7.43 -6.09 -3.62
CA PRO A 97 8.69 -5.68 -4.23
C PRO A 97 8.67 -5.77 -5.76
N GLU A 98 8.01 -6.77 -6.33
CA GLU A 98 7.91 -6.93 -7.79
C GLU A 98 7.16 -5.82 -8.52
N LYS A 99 6.19 -5.20 -7.85
CA LYS A 99 5.42 -4.06 -8.37
C LYS A 99 6.11 -2.74 -8.08
N LEU A 100 6.93 -2.67 -7.03
CA LEU A 100 7.55 -1.43 -6.62
C LEU A 100 9.02 -1.28 -7.01
N TYR A 101 9.74 -2.35 -7.32
CA TYR A 101 11.13 -2.27 -7.76
C TYR A 101 11.30 -2.56 -9.25
N THR A 102 11.96 -1.63 -9.93
CA THR A 102 12.44 -1.78 -11.30
C THR A 102 13.97 -1.83 -11.29
N LYS A 103 14.54 -2.76 -12.05
CA LYS A 103 15.99 -2.87 -12.20
C LYS A 103 16.46 -1.81 -13.17
N ASP A 104 17.45 -1.05 -12.74
CA ASP A 104 18.27 -0.17 -13.56
C ASP A 104 19.69 -0.76 -13.64
N ASP A 105 20.30 -0.69 -14.81
CA ASP A 105 21.60 -1.34 -15.07
C ASP A 105 22.77 -0.60 -14.39
N GLU A 106 22.62 0.70 -14.08
CA GLU A 106 23.66 1.51 -13.44
C GLU A 106 23.43 1.66 -11.93
N LEU A 107 22.18 1.90 -11.53
CA LEU A 107 21.80 2.26 -10.16
C LEU A 107 21.28 1.06 -9.34
N GLY A 108 21.05 -0.10 -9.97
CA GLY A 108 20.50 -1.27 -9.31
C GLY A 108 18.99 -1.22 -9.15
N TRP A 109 18.46 -1.61 -7.99
CA TRP A 109 17.01 -1.64 -7.77
C TRP A 109 16.47 -0.25 -7.40
N LEU A 110 15.67 0.33 -8.28
CA LEU A 110 14.99 1.60 -8.06
C LEU A 110 13.56 1.39 -7.59
N LEU A 111 13.16 2.12 -6.55
CA LEU A 111 11.79 2.12 -6.06
C LEU A 111 10.93 3.04 -6.96
N THR A 112 9.87 2.49 -7.52
CA THR A 112 8.99 3.12 -8.53
C THR A 112 7.56 2.66 -8.30
N SER A 113 6.56 3.50 -8.52
CA SER A 113 5.14 3.09 -8.35
C SER A 113 4.46 2.62 -9.64
N PHE A 114 5.12 2.72 -10.80
CA PHE A 114 4.48 2.57 -12.12
C PHE A 114 3.82 1.20 -12.39
N LYS A 115 4.32 0.12 -11.77
CA LYS A 115 3.75 -1.23 -11.94
C LYS A 115 2.71 -1.57 -10.88
N SER A 116 2.54 -0.73 -9.86
CA SER A 116 1.54 -0.89 -8.81
C SER A 116 0.21 -0.25 -9.25
N LYS A 117 -0.50 -0.92 -10.18
CA LYS A 117 -1.80 -0.48 -10.70
C LYS A 117 -3.00 -1.00 -9.90
N PRO A 118 -4.10 -0.23 -9.77
CA PRO A 118 -5.32 -0.69 -9.07
C PRO A 118 -5.67 -2.13 -9.45
N LEU A 119 -6.07 -2.93 -8.46
CA LEU A 119 -6.35 -4.36 -8.70
C LEU A 119 -7.53 -4.54 -9.69
N CYS A 120 -8.48 -3.61 -9.71
CA CYS A 120 -9.59 -3.61 -10.67
C CYS A 120 -9.20 -3.22 -12.11
N GLU A 121 -8.04 -2.58 -12.36
CA GLU A 121 -7.60 -2.24 -13.72
C GLU A 121 -7.00 -3.43 -14.49
N ALA A 122 -6.85 -4.59 -13.87
CA ALA A 122 -6.30 -5.78 -14.51
C ALA A 122 -7.23 -6.44 -15.56
N GLN A 123 -8.44 -5.89 -15.80
CA GLN A 123 -9.44 -6.48 -16.70
C GLN A 123 -9.65 -5.78 -18.06
N GLU A 124 -8.84 -4.80 -18.46
CA GLU A 124 -8.88 -4.25 -19.82
C GLU A 124 -7.73 -4.73 -20.72
N LYS A 125 -7.62 -6.05 -20.95
CA LYS A 125 -7.00 -6.61 -22.17
C LYS A 125 -7.58 -7.98 -22.52
N VAL A 126 -8.87 -8.03 -22.85
CA VAL A 126 -9.40 -9.02 -23.79
C VAL A 126 -10.46 -8.34 -24.65
N ALA A 127 -10.05 -7.86 -25.82
CA ALA A 127 -10.91 -7.60 -26.97
C ALA A 127 -10.11 -7.95 -28.24
#